data_AF-A0A1V5HB99-F1
#
_entry.id   AF-A0A1V5HB99-F1
#
_cell.length_a   1.000
_cell.length_b   1.000
_cell.length_c   1.000
_cell.angle_alpha   90.00
_cell.angle_beta   90.00
_cell.angle_gamma   90.00
#
_symmetry.space_group_name_H-M   'P 1'
#
loop_
_entity.id
_entity.type
_entity.pdbx_description
1 polymer ?
#
loop_
_entity_poly.entity_id
_entity_poly.type
_entity_poly.pdbx_seq_one_letter_code
_entity_poly.pdbx_strand_id
1 'polypeptide(L)' 'MPAFGTCGDMSLHEALLSRKSLRRFLDTSIPLENLLCLLWASGGVQRKEMDFLFRIAHSAGALYPLETCVVAARV' A
#
# COMPACT_ATOMS: atom_id res chain seq x y z
N MET A 1 -6.95 -6.10 10.65
CA MET A 1 -6.12 -5.06 10.01
C MET A 1 -4.74 -5.20 10.63
N PRO A 2 -3.65 -5.40 9.88
CA PRO A 2 -2.32 -5.42 10.49
C PRO A 2 -2.15 -4.10 11.27
N ALA A 3 -1.66 -4.21 12.51
CA ALA A 3 -1.40 -3.04 13.32
C ALA A 3 -0.41 -2.12 12.56
N PHE A 4 -0.55 -0.81 12.74
CA PHE A 4 0.16 0.29 12.06
C PHE A 4 1.71 0.29 12.19
N GLY A 5 2.37 -0.85 12.37
CA GLY A 5 3.80 -0.97 12.68
C GLY A 5 4.57 -2.05 11.91
N THR A 6 4.08 -2.54 10.76
CA THR A 6 4.81 -3.55 9.96
C THR A 6 5.19 -3.07 8.55
N CYS A 7 4.93 -1.80 8.21
CA CYS A 7 5.18 -1.26 6.87
C CYS A 7 6.56 -0.58 6.77
N GLY A 8 7.63 -1.31 7.13
CA GLY A 8 9.03 -0.89 6.97
C GLY A 8 9.49 0.28 7.85
N ASP A 9 10.80 0.33 8.14
CA ASP A 9 11.42 1.35 9.01
C ASP A 9 12.15 2.46 8.22
N MET A 10 12.01 2.47 6.89
CA MET A 10 12.68 3.44 6.02
C MET A 10 12.06 4.83 6.19
N SER A 11 12.90 5.86 6.32
CA SER A 11 12.42 7.24 6.37
C SER A 11 11.84 7.67 5.01
N LEU A 12 10.91 8.63 5.03
CA LEU A 12 10.34 9.20 3.80
C LEU A 12 11.44 9.75 2.86
N HIS A 13 12.46 10.38 3.42
CA HIS A 13 13.56 10.96 2.65
C HIS A 13 14.38 9.87 1.93
N GLU A 14 14.72 8.78 2.62
CA GLU A 14 15.42 7.64 2.02
C GLU A 14 14.57 6.97 0.92
N ALA A 15 13.27 6.84 1.15
CA ALA A 15 12.35 6.25 0.17
C ALA A 15 12.31 7.08 -1.13
N LEU A 16 12.26 8.41 -1.03
CA LEU A 16 12.25 9.30 -2.18
C LEU A 16 13.57 9.24 -2.96
N LEU A 17 14.72 9.21 -2.27
CA LEU A 17 16.04 9.14 -2.90
C LEU A 17 16.32 7.79 -3.55
N SER A 18 15.85 6.69 -2.95
CA SER A 18 16.10 5.33 -3.43
C SER A 18 15.10 4.85 -4.48
N ARG A 19 13.98 5.56 -4.70
CA ARG A 19 12.89 5.16 -5.60
C ARG A 19 13.38 4.96 -7.04
N LYS A 20 13.28 3.72 -7.51
CA LYS A 20 13.63 3.31 -8.89
C LYS A 20 12.56 2.36 -9.44
N SER A 21 12.41 2.34 -10.76
CA SER A 21 11.54 1.36 -11.44
C SER A 21 12.33 0.09 -11.73
N LEU A 22 12.09 -0.97 -10.94
CA LEU A 22 12.67 -2.29 -11.15
C LEU A 22 11.76 -3.14 -12.06
N ARG A 23 12.37 -3.92 -12.96
CA ARG A 23 11.65 -4.78 -13.93
C ARG A 23 12.11 -6.24 -13.92
N ARG A 24 13.01 -6.59 -13.00
CA ARG A 24 13.48 -7.96 -12.76
C ARG A 24 13.10 -8.30 -11.34
N PHE A 25 12.36 -9.39 -11.15
CA PHE A 25 11.85 -9.83 -9.86
C PHE A 25 12.38 -11.22 -9.54
N LEU A 26 12.41 -11.57 -8.26
CA LEU A 26 12.76 -12.91 -7.83
C LEU A 26 11.64 -13.89 -8.22
N ASP A 27 11.98 -15.16 -8.41
CA ASP A 27 11.01 -16.21 -8.70
C ASP A 27 10.20 -16.65 -7.48
N THR A 28 10.51 -16.12 -6.30
CA THR A 28 9.85 -16.38 -5.02
C THR A 28 8.60 -15.54 -4.83
N SER A 29 7.55 -16.14 -4.24
CA SER A 29 6.33 -15.42 -3.84
C SER A 29 6.63 -14.33 -2.80
N ILE A 30 5.84 -13.26 -2.80
CA ILE A 30 5.94 -12.20 -1.80
C ILE A 30 5.24 -12.65 -0.51
N PRO A 31 5.83 -12.44 0.69
CA PRO A 31 5.15 -12.73 1.95
C PRO A 31 3.82 -11.97 2.05
N LEU A 32 2.79 -12.61 2.60
CA LEU A 32 1.46 -12.03 2.73
C LEU A 32 1.47 -10.70 3.51
N GLU A 33 2.27 -10.63 4.58
CA GLU A 33 2.48 -9.42 5.37
C GLU A 33 2.98 -8.24 4.52
N ASN A 34 3.96 -8.48 3.64
CA ASN A 34 4.50 -7.46 2.74
C ASN A 34 3.45 -7.03 1.70
N LEU A 35 2.66 -7.98 1.19
CA LEU A 35 1.55 -7.67 0.29
C LEU A 35 0.50 -6.80 0.98
N LEU A 36 0.11 -7.13 2.21
CA LEU A 36 -0.84 -6.34 3.00
C LEU A 36 -0.32 -4.93 3.25
N CYS A 37 0.96 -4.79 3.59
CA CYS A 37 1.61 -3.48 3.75
C CYS A 37 1.57 -2.64 2.48
N LEU A 38 1.90 -3.23 1.31
CA LEU A 38 1.83 -2.53 0.03
C LEU A 38 0.41 -2.10 -0.32
N LEU A 39 -0.59 -2.97 -0.13
CA LEU A 39 -1.99 -2.64 -0.39
C LEU A 39 -2.48 -1.53 0.52
N TRP A 40 -2.13 -1.60 1.81
CA TRP A 40 -2.46 -0.54 2.75
C TRP A 40 -1.80 0.79 2.33
N ALA A 41 -0.50 0.80 2.05
CA ALA A 41 0.25 2.00 1.64
C ALA A 41 -0.28 2.62 0.34
N SER A 42 -0.79 1.82 -0.60
CA SER A 42 -1.29 2.32 -1.90
C SER A 42 -2.63 3.07 -1.82
N GLY A 43 -3.49 2.72 -0.86
CA GLY A 43 -4.86 3.26 -0.81
C GLY A 43 -5.73 2.68 0.29
N GLY A 44 -5.13 2.05 1.30
CA GLY A 44 -5.80 1.53 2.47
C GLY A 44 -6.49 2.62 3.29
N VAL A 45 -7.43 2.21 4.13
CA VAL A 45 -8.09 3.11 5.08
C VAL A 45 -7.10 3.47 6.19
N GLN A 46 -6.81 4.77 6.33
CA GLN A 46 -5.99 5.30 7.41
C GLN A 46 -6.83 5.62 8.64
N ARG A 47 -8.05 6.15 8.43
CA ARG A 47 -8.90 6.68 9.49
C ARG A 47 -10.35 6.46 9.14
N LYS A 48 -11.16 6.22 10.16
CA LYS A 48 -12.62 6.20 10.07
C LYS A 48 -13.15 7.24 11.04
N GLU A 49 -13.92 8.22 10.56
CA GLU A 49 -14.62 9.18 11.41
C GLU A 49 -16.08 9.27 11.01
N MET A 50 -16.95 9.22 12.00
CA MET A 50 -18.38 8.98 11.82
C MET A 50 -18.59 7.80 10.85
N ASP A 51 -19.16 8.06 9.67
CA ASP A 51 -19.45 7.07 8.62
C ASP A 51 -18.52 7.20 7.40
N PHE A 52 -17.50 8.06 7.46
CA PHE A 52 -16.56 8.28 6.37
C PHE A 52 -15.28 7.47 6.56
N LEU A 53 -14.81 6.87 5.47
CA LEU A 53 -13.52 6.19 5.38
C LEU A 53 -12.51 7.11 4.69
N PHE A 54 -11.46 7.48 5.42
CA PHE A 54 -10.35 8.26 4.89
C PHE A 54 -9.22 7.34 4.49
N ARG A 55 -8.85 7.41 3.22
CA ARG A 55 -7.75 6.61 2.65
C ARG A 55 -6.43 7.36 2.67
N ILE A 56 -5.33 6.62 2.60
CA ILE A 56 -3.99 7.18 2.46
C ILE A 56 -3.87 8.02 1.18
N ALA A 57 -4.51 7.57 0.10
CA ALA A 57 -4.55 8.32 -1.16
C ALA A 57 -5.62 9.42 -1.12
N HIS A 58 -5.27 10.62 -1.58
CA HIS A 58 -6.22 11.71 -1.78
C HIS A 58 -7.09 11.46 -3.00
N SER A 59 -8.37 11.88 -2.94
CA SER A 59 -9.31 11.77 -4.06
C SER A 59 -10.26 12.97 -4.06
N ALA A 60 -10.57 13.49 -5.25
CA ALA A 60 -11.48 14.62 -5.41
C ALA A 60 -12.85 14.28 -4.81
N GLY A 61 -13.33 15.12 -3.89
CA GLY A 61 -14.61 14.93 -3.20
C GLY A 61 -14.70 13.66 -2.35
N ALA A 62 -13.58 13.01 -1.99
CA ALA A 62 -13.56 11.73 -1.29
C ALA A 62 -14.37 10.62 -2.00
N LEU A 63 -14.44 10.67 -3.34
CA LEU A 63 -15.22 9.73 -4.15
C LEU A 63 -14.54 8.36 -4.31
N TYR A 64 -13.21 8.33 -4.23
CA TYR A 64 -12.39 7.12 -4.33
C TYR A 64 -12.79 6.18 -5.50
N PRO A 65 -12.88 6.68 -6.76
CA PRO A 65 -13.39 5.89 -7.88
C PRO A 65 -12.43 4.80 -8.37
N LEU A 66 -11.23 4.71 -7.80
CA LEU A 66 -10.21 3.76 -8.19
C LEU A 66 -10.29 2.49 -7.35
N GLU A 67 -10.35 1.34 -8.03
CA GLU A 67 -10.27 0.02 -7.40
C GLU A 67 -8.92 -0.63 -7.69
N THR A 68 -8.28 -1.15 -6.65
CA THR A 68 -7.00 -1.86 -6.77
C THR A 68 -7.25 -3.35 -6.89
N CYS A 69 -7.04 -3.91 -8.08
CA CYS A 69 -7.12 -5.36 -8.32
C CYS A 69 -5.72 -5.98 -8.25
N VAL A 70 -5.57 -7.03 -7.43
CA VAL A 70 -4.33 -7.81 -7.34
C VAL A 70 -4.42 -9.02 -8.26
N VAL A 71 -3.49 -9.12 -9.20
CA VAL A 71 -3.32 -10.30 -10.04
C VAL A 71 -2.17 -11.12 -9.47
N ALA A 72 -2.49 -12.28 -8.88
CA ALA A 72 -1.50 -13.19 -8.31
C ALA A 72 -1.18 -14.31 -9.29
N ALA A 73 0.04 -14.32 -9.82
CA ALA A 73 0.55 -15.41 -10.68
C ALA A 73 1.25 -16.51 -9.87
N ARG A 74 1.71 -16.18 -8.66
CA ARG A 74 2.41 -17.07 -7.73
C ARG A 74 1.88 -16.76 -6.34
N VAL A 75 1.40 -17.78 -5.63
CA VAL A 75 0.81 -17.68 -4.29
C VAL A 75 1.62 -18.55 -3.35
#